data_AF-A0A9W9YMW3-F1
#
_entry.id   AF-A0A9W9YMW3-F1
#
_cell.length_a   1.000
_cell.length_b   1.000
_cell.length_c   1.000
_cell.angle_alpha   90.00
_cell.angle_beta   90.00
_cell.angle_gamma   90.00
#
_symmetry.space_group_name_H-M   'P 1'
#
loop_
_entity.id
_entity.type
_entity.pdbx_description
1 polymer ?
#
loop_
_entity_poly.entity_id
_entity_poly.type
_entity_poly.pdbx_seq_one_letter_code
_entity_poly.pdbx_strand_id
1 'polypeptide(L)'
;MTLKGCALSMQNQEESVRYSPYFIKKSQVHQEAGGSSQESNEGEDKQPGKSPKKQRRPVKRFGEMSEEDVLKLTLPEHLDYNLDILFVGINPGLMAAYKGHHYPGGNNHFWRCLHESGLVPERLTYLDDVTCPSLYGIGLTNMVERTTRGSADLSRKEMRDGKDVLIRKVEQYKPLIVCFNGKVIYELFSGSKCKVGRQKDPIPGTNSVVYVMPSTSGRTQTYPRASDKIPFFQELKTLREEVKNISVDTSCINGQ
;
A
#
# COMPACT_ATOMS: atom_id res chain seq x y z
N MET A 1 -26.05 19.90 45.48
CA MET A 1 -26.06 18.59 44.77
C MET A 1 -24.81 18.53 43.92
N THR A 2 -23.91 17.61 44.25
CA THR A 2 -22.52 17.56 43.79
C THR A 2 -22.42 16.76 42.50
N LEU A 3 -21.86 17.36 41.45
CA LEU A 3 -21.50 16.69 40.20
C LEU A 3 -20.28 15.79 40.45
N LYS A 4 -20.44 14.46 40.30
CA LYS A 4 -19.32 13.51 40.21
C LYS A 4 -18.96 13.32 38.75
N GLY A 5 -17.81 13.86 38.35
CA GLY A 5 -17.16 13.55 37.08
C GLY A 5 -16.59 12.14 37.12
N CYS A 6 -16.87 11.36 36.08
CA CYS A 6 -16.27 10.05 35.85
C CYS A 6 -15.10 10.24 34.88
N ALA A 7 -13.88 10.23 35.41
CA ALA A 7 -12.66 10.21 34.61
C ALA A 7 -12.38 8.75 34.22
N LEU A 8 -12.53 8.42 32.93
CA LEU A 8 -12.09 7.14 32.39
C LEU A 8 -10.61 7.25 32.01
N SER A 9 -9.80 6.47 32.71
CA SER A 9 -8.36 6.36 32.53
C SER A 9 -8.02 5.81 31.15
N MET A 10 -7.23 6.56 30.37
CA MET A 10 -6.52 6.02 29.21
C MET A 10 -5.36 5.17 29.73
N GLN A 11 -5.51 3.84 29.68
CA GLN A 11 -4.38 2.93 29.84
C GLN A 11 -3.74 2.70 28.47
N ASN A 12 -2.52 3.21 28.32
CA ASN A 12 -1.63 2.93 27.20
C ASN A 12 -1.38 1.43 27.09
N GLN A 13 -1.81 0.81 25.99
CA GLN A 13 -1.29 -0.48 25.56
C GLN A 13 -0.12 -0.24 24.62
N GLU A 14 1.10 -0.33 25.15
CA GLU A 14 2.30 -0.52 24.34
C GLU A 14 2.28 -1.96 23.79
N GLU A 15 1.70 -2.13 22.60
CA GLU A 15 1.86 -3.37 21.85
C GLU A 15 3.23 -3.33 21.15
N SER A 16 4.10 -4.28 21.50
CA SER A 16 5.48 -4.34 21.05
C SER A 16 5.59 -4.70 19.57
N VAL A 17 5.48 -3.70 18.68
CA VAL A 17 5.81 -3.85 17.26
C VAL A 17 7.33 -3.91 17.14
N ARG A 18 7.90 -5.07 16.75
CA ARG A 18 9.33 -5.21 16.50
C ARG A 18 9.70 -4.43 15.23
N TYR A 19 10.13 -3.19 15.42
CA TYR A 19 10.68 -2.33 14.37
C TYR A 19 12.04 -2.85 13.88
N SER A 20 12.35 -2.63 12.59
CA SER A 20 13.69 -2.85 12.05
C SER A 20 14.61 -1.68 12.44
N PRO A 21 15.64 -1.89 13.28
CA PRO A 21 16.46 -0.80 13.83
C PRO A 21 17.34 -0.05 12.79
N TYR A 22 17.24 -0.38 11.50
CA TYR A 22 18.15 0.13 10.46
C TYR A 22 17.76 1.50 9.85
N PHE A 23 16.78 2.20 10.41
CA PHE A 23 16.32 3.50 9.91
C PHE A 23 16.76 4.66 10.80
N ILE A 24 18.07 4.92 10.89
CA ILE A 24 18.61 6.26 11.17
C ILE A 24 19.85 6.52 10.29
N LYS A 25 19.74 7.57 9.45
CA LYS A 25 20.78 8.32 8.69
C LYS A 25 21.65 7.57 7.66
N LYS A 26 21.56 8.01 6.39
CA LYS A 26 22.46 9.04 5.85
C LYS A 26 21.98 9.57 4.48
N SER A 27 21.64 10.85 4.49
CA SER A 27 21.64 11.75 3.34
C SER A 27 23.09 12.15 2.98
N GLN A 28 23.31 12.44 1.70
CA GLN A 28 24.50 13.02 1.06
C GLN A 28 25.68 12.06 0.78
N VAL A 29 25.97 11.83 -0.50
CA VAL A 29 27.26 12.16 -1.15
C VAL A 29 27.03 12.46 -2.64
N HIS A 30 27.74 13.49 -3.10
CA HIS A 30 27.80 14.10 -4.42
C HIS A 30 28.37 13.22 -5.55
N GLN A 31 28.12 13.74 -6.77
CA GLN A 31 28.76 13.45 -8.05
C GLN A 31 30.30 13.45 -7.97
N GLU A 32 30.93 12.64 -8.82
CA GLU A 32 32.05 13.08 -9.66
C GLU A 32 32.20 12.18 -10.88
N ALA A 33 32.64 12.80 -11.97
CA ALA A 33 32.79 12.28 -13.32
C ALA A 33 34.26 12.08 -13.67
N GLY A 34 34.53 11.30 -14.71
CA GLY A 34 35.70 11.49 -15.57
C GLY A 34 36.62 10.29 -15.75
N GLY A 35 37.13 10.12 -16.97
CA GLY A 35 38.39 9.45 -17.24
C GLY A 35 38.34 8.25 -18.18
N SER A 36 38.38 8.54 -19.49
CA SER A 36 38.72 7.58 -20.54
C SER A 36 40.23 7.28 -20.54
N SER A 37 40.61 6.05 -20.87
CA SER A 37 41.83 5.78 -21.63
C SER A 37 41.77 4.42 -22.30
N GLN A 38 41.96 4.44 -23.62
CA GLN A 38 42.18 3.30 -24.49
C GLN A 38 43.58 2.75 -24.25
N GLU A 39 43.76 1.43 -24.35
CA GLU A 39 45.02 0.84 -24.79
C GLU A 39 44.74 -0.51 -25.47
N SER A 40 45.38 -0.65 -26.63
CA SER A 40 45.39 -1.78 -27.55
C SER A 40 46.28 -2.92 -27.07
N ASN A 41 45.91 -4.17 -27.36
CA ASN A 41 46.87 -5.16 -27.85
C ASN A 41 46.19 -6.35 -28.54
N GLU A 42 46.73 -6.68 -29.71
CA GLU A 42 46.63 -7.93 -30.46
C GLU A 42 47.09 -9.08 -29.54
N GLY A 43 46.48 -10.26 -29.47
CA GLY A 43 46.21 -11.23 -30.53
C GLY A 43 46.84 -12.55 -30.05
N GLU A 44 46.04 -13.53 -29.62
CA GLU A 44 46.46 -14.94 -29.56
C GLU A 44 45.26 -15.88 -29.40
N ASP A 45 45.22 -16.86 -30.29
CA ASP A 45 44.19 -17.87 -30.51
C ASP A 45 44.22 -18.95 -29.42
N LYS A 46 43.15 -19.08 -28.61
CA LYS A 46 42.94 -20.22 -27.71
C LYS A 46 41.48 -20.68 -27.70
N GLN A 47 41.31 -21.97 -28.00
CA GLN A 47 40.08 -22.75 -28.08
C GLN A 47 39.15 -22.58 -26.87
N PRO A 48 37.81 -22.71 -27.04
CA PRO A 48 36.84 -22.40 -25.99
C PRO A 48 36.77 -23.50 -24.92
N GLY A 49 37.59 -23.38 -23.89
CA GLY A 49 37.39 -24.09 -22.63
C GLY A 49 36.15 -23.53 -21.93
N LYS A 50 35.18 -24.39 -21.58
CA LYS A 50 33.99 -24.01 -20.81
C LYS A 50 34.42 -23.38 -19.48
N SER A 51 34.32 -22.05 -19.38
CA SER A 51 34.53 -21.33 -18.13
C SER A 51 33.60 -21.89 -17.06
N PRO A 52 34.09 -22.20 -15.84
CA PRO A 52 33.22 -22.64 -14.76
C PRO A 52 32.16 -21.57 -14.51
N LYS A 53 30.88 -21.97 -14.49
CA LYS A 53 29.75 -21.08 -14.19
C LYS A 53 30.01 -20.46 -12.81
N LYS A 54 30.50 -19.22 -12.80
CA LYS A 54 30.69 -18.43 -11.57
C LYS A 54 29.33 -18.40 -10.87
N GLN A 55 29.22 -19.10 -9.74
CA GLN A 55 28.00 -19.08 -8.94
C GLN A 55 27.68 -17.62 -8.64
N ARG A 56 26.59 -17.10 -9.21
CA ARG A 56 26.17 -15.72 -8.99
C ARG A 56 25.93 -15.60 -7.50
N ARG A 57 26.68 -14.73 -6.83
CA ARG A 57 26.47 -14.42 -5.42
C ARG A 57 24.98 -14.08 -5.24
N PRO A 58 24.29 -14.66 -4.24
CA PRO A 58 22.88 -14.37 -4.01
C PRO A 58 22.71 -12.85 -3.85
N VAL A 59 21.79 -12.29 -4.64
CA VAL A 59 21.49 -10.85 -4.58
C VAL A 59 20.90 -10.57 -3.19
N LYS A 60 21.60 -9.78 -2.38
CA LYS A 60 21.12 -9.35 -1.05
C LYS A 60 19.92 -8.42 -1.21
N ARG A 61 18.73 -9.00 -1.38
CA ARG A 61 17.47 -8.28 -1.63
C ARG A 61 16.98 -7.48 -0.41
N PHE A 62 17.34 -7.93 0.79
CA PHE A 62 16.86 -7.41 2.08
C PHE A 62 18.03 -6.99 2.99
N GLY A 63 19.12 -6.48 2.40
CA GLY A 63 20.32 -6.12 3.16
C GLY A 63 20.91 -7.32 3.88
N GLU A 64 20.97 -7.27 5.21
CA GLU A 64 21.47 -8.36 6.07
C GLU A 64 20.38 -9.29 6.60
N MET A 65 19.10 -8.93 6.44
CA MET A 65 17.98 -9.74 6.91
C MET A 65 17.76 -10.97 6.02
N SER A 66 17.48 -12.11 6.67
CA SER A 66 16.98 -13.30 5.99
C SER A 66 15.55 -13.08 5.49
N GLU A 67 15.13 -13.84 4.47
CA GLU A 67 13.76 -13.77 3.99
C GLU A 67 12.77 -14.31 5.05
N GLU A 68 13.20 -15.30 5.82
CA GLU A 68 12.47 -15.88 6.94
C GLU A 68 12.18 -14.85 8.03
N ASP A 69 13.11 -13.94 8.31
CA ASP A 69 12.89 -12.86 9.26
C ASP A 69 12.01 -11.76 8.68
N VAL A 70 12.13 -11.45 7.38
CA VAL A 70 11.21 -10.53 6.70
C VAL A 70 9.77 -11.05 6.73
N LEU A 71 9.55 -12.36 6.57
CA LEU A 71 8.22 -12.97 6.64
C LEU A 71 7.55 -12.83 8.02
N LYS A 72 8.33 -12.59 9.08
CA LYS A 72 7.82 -12.35 10.45
C LYS A 72 7.46 -10.90 10.70
N LEU A 73 7.87 -9.97 9.82
CA LEU A 73 7.51 -8.56 9.94
C LEU A 73 6.06 -8.33 9.53
N THR A 74 5.45 -7.31 10.12
CA THR A 74 4.17 -6.74 9.69
C THR A 74 4.40 -5.36 9.08
N LEU A 75 3.36 -4.77 8.50
CA LEU A 75 3.40 -3.43 7.92
C LEU A 75 2.47 -2.52 8.72
N PRO A 76 2.97 -1.42 9.31
CA PRO A 76 2.11 -0.45 9.99
C PRO A 76 1.03 0.09 9.06
N GLU A 77 -0.16 0.28 9.62
CA GLU A 77 -1.29 0.88 8.91
C GLU A 77 -1.29 2.39 9.10
N HIS A 78 -1.72 3.10 8.07
CA HIS A 78 -1.89 4.56 8.13
C HIS A 78 -3.39 4.84 8.15
N LEU A 79 -3.97 4.85 9.35
CA LEU A 79 -5.38 5.09 9.61
C LEU A 79 -5.55 6.38 10.40
N ASP A 80 -6.56 7.16 10.04
CA ASP A 80 -6.96 8.36 10.77
C ASP A 80 -8.48 8.54 10.62
N TYR A 81 -9.06 9.43 11.41
CA TYR A 81 -10.44 9.85 11.25
C TYR A 81 -10.57 10.82 10.08
N ASN A 82 -11.79 10.95 9.53
CA ASN A 82 -12.10 11.89 8.43
C ASN A 82 -11.31 11.65 7.14
N LEU A 83 -10.93 10.40 6.88
CA LEU A 83 -10.30 10.03 5.61
C LEU A 83 -11.28 10.16 4.45
N ASP A 84 -10.82 10.76 3.35
CA ASP A 84 -11.54 10.77 2.08
C ASP A 84 -11.50 9.37 1.45
N ILE A 85 -10.33 8.71 1.47
CA ILE A 85 -10.11 7.40 0.85
C ILE A 85 -9.29 6.52 1.77
N LEU A 86 -9.76 5.30 2.03
CA LEU A 86 -8.97 4.21 2.61
C LEU A 86 -8.62 3.20 1.51
N PHE A 87 -7.35 3.11 1.13
CA PHE A 87 -6.89 2.05 0.22
C PHE A 87 -6.66 0.75 0.99
N VAL A 88 -7.26 -0.33 0.49
CA VAL A 88 -7.15 -1.69 1.03
C VAL A 88 -6.33 -2.54 0.07
N GLY A 89 -5.09 -2.84 0.45
CA GLY A 89 -4.27 -3.84 -0.21
C GLY A 89 -4.65 -5.28 0.17
N ILE A 90 -3.99 -6.26 -0.44
CA ILE A 90 -4.21 -7.67 -0.10
C ILE A 90 -3.57 -7.99 1.23
N ASN A 91 -2.24 -7.91 1.25
CA ASN A 91 -1.37 -8.16 2.38
C ASN A 91 0.03 -7.62 2.05
N PRO A 92 0.90 -7.41 3.05
CA PRO A 92 2.26 -6.96 2.79
C PRO A 92 3.05 -7.99 1.98
N GLY A 93 3.67 -7.53 0.88
CA GLY A 93 4.73 -8.30 0.22
C GLY A 93 6.06 -8.13 0.95
N LEU A 94 7.01 -9.03 0.71
CA LEU A 94 8.34 -8.99 1.35
C LEU A 94 9.02 -7.61 1.34
N MET A 95 8.97 -6.87 0.22
CA MET A 95 9.58 -5.54 0.15
C MET A 95 8.84 -4.49 1.00
N ALA A 96 7.51 -4.58 1.09
CA ALA A 96 6.72 -3.68 1.93
C ALA A 96 7.04 -3.93 3.41
N ALA A 97 7.06 -5.20 3.81
CA ALA A 97 7.42 -5.60 5.17
C ALA A 97 8.86 -5.20 5.52
N TYR A 98 9.83 -5.47 4.65
CA TYR A 98 11.23 -5.09 4.85
C TYR A 98 11.44 -3.57 4.96
N LYS A 99 10.74 -2.79 4.12
CA LYS A 99 10.85 -1.33 4.13
C LYS A 99 10.02 -0.68 5.24
N GLY A 100 8.99 -1.35 5.75
CA GLY A 100 8.02 -0.76 6.68
C GLY A 100 7.11 0.29 6.04
N HIS A 101 6.97 0.27 4.71
CA HIS A 101 6.19 1.25 3.96
C HIS A 101 5.29 0.59 2.91
N HIS A 102 4.22 1.28 2.54
CA HIS A 102 3.24 0.80 1.58
C HIS A 102 3.73 0.93 0.13
N TYR A 103 3.53 -0.13 -0.64
CA TYR A 103 3.83 -0.19 -2.09
C TYR A 103 5.26 0.23 -2.53
N PRO A 104 6.36 -0.15 -1.85
CA PRO A 104 7.72 0.31 -2.17
C PRO A 104 8.39 -0.42 -3.35
N GLY A 105 7.77 -1.47 -3.88
CA GLY A 105 8.37 -2.26 -4.96
C GLY A 105 8.46 -1.45 -6.26
N GLY A 106 9.62 -1.46 -6.93
CA GLY A 106 9.81 -0.72 -8.19
C GLY A 106 8.87 -1.11 -9.33
N ASN A 107 8.27 -2.31 -9.27
CA ASN A 107 7.25 -2.76 -10.21
C ASN A 107 5.81 -2.51 -9.69
N ASN A 108 5.61 -1.76 -8.61
CA ASN A 108 4.27 -1.39 -8.14
C ASN A 108 3.90 -0.01 -8.72
N HIS A 109 2.70 0.09 -9.29
CA HIS A 109 2.25 1.31 -9.97
C HIS A 109 1.53 2.30 -9.03
N PHE A 110 1.32 1.98 -7.75
CA PHE A 110 0.47 2.77 -6.85
C PHE A 110 0.85 4.25 -6.81
N TRP A 111 2.08 4.57 -6.38
CA TRP A 111 2.54 5.94 -6.23
C TRP A 111 2.56 6.72 -7.55
N ARG A 112 2.93 6.05 -8.64
CA ARG A 112 2.90 6.63 -9.98
C ARG A 112 1.47 6.95 -10.42
N CYS A 113 0.54 6.03 -10.29
CA CYS A 113 -0.87 6.25 -10.64
C CYS A 113 -1.53 7.30 -9.74
N LEU A 114 -1.16 7.36 -8.46
CA LEU A 114 -1.65 8.35 -7.51
C LEU A 114 -1.35 9.77 -7.98
N HIS A 115 -0.10 10.02 -8.38
CA HIS A 115 0.32 11.32 -8.91
C HIS A 115 -0.18 11.57 -10.34
N GLU A 116 0.03 10.63 -11.28
CA GLU A 116 -0.27 10.86 -12.70
C GLU A 116 -1.79 10.95 -12.99
N SER A 117 -2.64 10.46 -12.10
CA SER A 117 -4.09 10.70 -12.15
C SER A 117 -4.50 12.10 -11.65
N GLY A 118 -3.58 12.80 -10.97
CA GLY A 118 -3.86 14.04 -10.27
C GLY A 118 -4.70 13.86 -9.00
N LEU A 119 -4.79 12.64 -8.44
CA LEU A 119 -5.48 12.40 -7.16
C LEU A 119 -4.73 13.07 -5.99
N VAL A 120 -3.41 13.15 -6.11
CA VAL A 120 -2.52 14.03 -5.34
C VAL A 120 -1.72 14.93 -6.30
N PRO A 121 -1.39 16.18 -5.91
CA PRO A 121 -0.72 17.13 -6.80
C PRO A 121 0.77 16.83 -7.00
N GLU A 122 1.43 16.24 -5.99
CA GLU A 122 2.88 16.06 -5.95
C GLU A 122 3.30 14.62 -6.24
N ARG A 123 4.55 14.44 -6.63
CA ARG A 123 5.14 13.10 -6.81
C ARG A 123 5.53 12.53 -5.46
N LEU A 124 4.74 11.57 -4.99
CA LEU A 124 5.02 10.83 -3.77
C LEU A 124 5.77 9.53 -4.05
N THR A 125 6.44 9.04 -3.02
CA THR A 125 7.08 7.73 -2.94
C THR A 125 6.52 6.98 -1.73
N TYR A 126 6.99 5.75 -1.52
CA TYR A 126 6.61 4.99 -0.33
C TYR A 126 7.04 5.65 0.98
N LEU A 127 8.02 6.56 0.98
CA LEU A 127 8.47 7.25 2.18
C LEU A 127 7.47 8.30 2.67
N ASP A 128 6.53 8.70 1.81
CA ASP A 128 5.56 9.76 2.08
C ASP A 128 4.23 9.19 2.62
N ASP A 129 4.13 7.87 2.73
CA ASP A 129 2.91 7.15 3.12
C ASP A 129 2.38 7.55 4.50
N VAL A 130 3.27 7.79 5.45
CA VAL A 130 2.97 8.26 6.82
C VAL A 130 2.24 9.60 6.87
N THR A 131 2.46 10.47 5.88
CA THR A 131 1.82 11.80 5.82
C THR A 131 0.55 11.83 4.98
N CYS A 132 0.25 10.74 4.26
CA CYS A 132 -0.91 10.67 3.37
C CYS A 132 -2.26 10.89 4.08
N PRO A 133 -2.48 10.38 5.31
CA PRO A 133 -3.72 10.65 6.04
C PRO A 133 -3.94 12.14 6.27
N SER A 134 -2.94 12.83 6.84
CA SER A 134 -3.07 14.22 7.25
C SER A 134 -3.05 15.22 6.08
N LEU A 135 -2.28 14.95 5.03
CA LEU A 135 -2.11 15.90 3.92
C LEU A 135 -3.14 15.71 2.80
N TYR A 136 -3.61 14.49 2.60
CA TYR A 136 -4.44 14.16 1.43
C TYR A 136 -5.74 13.43 1.79
N GLY A 137 -5.99 13.14 3.07
CA GLY A 137 -7.14 12.34 3.50
C GLY A 137 -7.06 10.90 3.01
N ILE A 138 -5.84 10.36 2.81
CA ILE A 138 -5.62 9.04 2.24
C ILE A 138 -5.03 8.09 3.28
N GLY A 139 -5.80 7.07 3.66
CA GLY A 139 -5.38 5.99 4.53
C GLY A 139 -4.91 4.75 3.76
N LEU A 140 -4.12 3.92 4.44
CA LEU A 140 -3.48 2.73 3.87
C LEU A 140 -3.58 1.55 4.85
N THR A 141 -4.23 0.47 4.41
CA THR A 141 -4.42 -0.78 5.17
C THR A 141 -4.32 -1.99 4.24
N ASN A 142 -4.35 -3.20 4.81
CA ASN A 142 -4.48 -4.45 4.06
C ASN A 142 -5.61 -5.31 4.62
N MET A 143 -6.21 -6.14 3.76
CA MET A 143 -7.18 -7.16 4.18
C MET A 143 -6.56 -8.15 5.18
N VAL A 144 -5.33 -8.58 4.92
CA VAL A 144 -4.60 -9.53 5.77
C VAL A 144 -3.29 -8.89 6.22
N GLU A 145 -3.00 -8.97 7.52
CA GLU A 145 -1.80 -8.38 8.14
C GLU A 145 -0.51 -9.15 7.80
N ARG A 146 -0.60 -10.48 7.69
CA ARG A 146 0.57 -11.35 7.53
C ARG A 146 1.32 -11.09 6.21
N THR A 147 2.63 -10.92 6.34
CA THR A 147 3.54 -10.81 5.19
C THR A 147 3.66 -12.14 4.44
N THR A 148 3.58 -12.08 3.09
CA THR A 148 3.82 -13.25 2.23
C THR A 148 4.63 -12.92 0.98
N ARG A 149 5.01 -13.96 0.22
CA ARG A 149 5.65 -13.79 -1.10
C ARG A 149 4.63 -13.33 -2.14
N GLY A 150 3.41 -13.86 -2.02
CA GLY A 150 2.27 -13.42 -2.81
C GLY A 150 0.94 -13.85 -2.20
N SER A 151 -0.14 -13.35 -2.79
CA SER A 151 -1.51 -13.60 -2.31
C SER A 151 -1.94 -15.07 -2.39
N ALA A 152 -1.22 -15.90 -3.16
CA ALA A 152 -1.47 -17.35 -3.24
C ALA A 152 -1.12 -18.09 -1.93
N ASP A 153 -0.28 -17.50 -1.07
CA ASP A 153 0.14 -18.08 0.21
C ASP A 153 -0.84 -17.78 1.36
N LEU A 154 -1.97 -17.12 1.05
CA LEU A 154 -3.00 -16.76 2.04
C LEU A 154 -4.09 -17.83 2.06
N SER A 155 -4.45 -18.27 3.26
CA SER A 155 -5.57 -19.20 3.45
C SER A 155 -6.92 -18.48 3.32
N ARG A 156 -7.97 -19.25 3.01
CA ARG A 156 -9.36 -18.72 3.02
C ARG A 156 -9.78 -18.25 4.42
N LYS A 157 -9.22 -18.84 5.48
CA LYS A 157 -9.54 -18.43 6.86
C LYS A 157 -8.99 -17.03 7.13
N GLU A 158 -7.73 -16.78 6.81
CA GLU A 158 -7.12 -15.45 6.99
C GLU A 158 -7.88 -14.36 6.22
N MET A 159 -8.33 -14.66 4.99
CA MET A 159 -9.14 -13.72 4.22
C MET A 159 -10.50 -13.42 4.88
N ARG A 160 -11.15 -14.43 5.49
CA ARG A 160 -12.42 -14.22 6.21
C ARG A 160 -12.21 -13.44 7.51
N ASP A 161 -11.21 -13.81 8.29
CA ASP A 161 -10.89 -13.10 9.53
C ASP A 161 -10.51 -11.63 9.23
N GLY A 162 -9.75 -11.42 8.15
CA GLY A 162 -9.38 -10.10 7.64
C GLY A 162 -10.57 -9.23 7.24
N LYS A 163 -11.62 -9.83 6.65
CA LYS A 163 -12.87 -9.12 6.33
C LYS A 163 -13.50 -8.52 7.57
N ASP A 164 -13.64 -9.30 8.64
CA ASP A 164 -14.30 -8.83 9.87
C ASP A 164 -13.48 -7.75 10.56
N VAL A 165 -12.15 -7.87 10.53
CA VAL A 165 -11.22 -6.83 11.00
C VAL A 165 -11.37 -5.54 10.18
N LEU A 166 -11.43 -5.64 8.86
CA LEU A 166 -11.57 -4.48 7.98
C LEU A 166 -12.91 -3.75 8.23
N ILE A 167 -14.01 -4.48 8.39
CA ILE A 167 -15.32 -3.86 8.68
C ILE A 167 -15.23 -3.04 9.97
N ARG A 168 -14.66 -3.59 11.05
CA ARG A 168 -14.49 -2.85 12.31
C ARG A 168 -13.64 -1.59 12.15
N LYS A 169 -12.56 -1.65 11.35
CA LYS A 169 -11.75 -0.47 11.03
C LYS A 169 -12.58 0.60 10.31
N VAL A 170 -13.37 0.20 9.32
CA VAL A 170 -14.22 1.15 8.58
C VAL A 170 -15.32 1.74 9.47
N GLU A 171 -15.93 0.94 10.35
CA GLU A 171 -16.91 1.43 11.33
C GLU A 171 -16.30 2.45 12.30
N GLN A 172 -15.04 2.25 12.71
CA GLN A 172 -14.32 3.14 13.60
C GLN A 172 -13.86 4.44 12.91
N TYR A 173 -13.14 4.33 11.79
CA TYR A 173 -12.48 5.46 11.13
C TYR A 173 -13.36 6.18 10.11
N LYS A 174 -14.45 5.53 9.66
CA LYS A 174 -15.49 6.08 8.78
C LYS A 174 -14.94 6.82 7.54
N PRO A 175 -14.04 6.21 6.74
CA PRO A 175 -13.59 6.82 5.50
C PRO A 175 -14.78 7.05 4.56
N LEU A 176 -14.77 8.11 3.75
CA LEU A 176 -15.82 8.34 2.76
C LEU A 176 -15.86 7.22 1.70
N ILE A 177 -14.67 6.80 1.26
CA ILE A 177 -14.51 5.75 0.25
C ILE A 177 -13.55 4.66 0.76
N VAL A 178 -13.92 3.40 0.60
CA VAL A 178 -13.03 2.25 0.76
C VAL A 178 -12.65 1.74 -0.62
N CYS A 179 -11.38 1.92 -0.98
CA CYS A 179 -10.84 1.56 -2.29
C CYS A 179 -10.08 0.22 -2.21
N PHE A 180 -10.65 -0.84 -2.77
CA PHE A 180 -9.99 -2.14 -2.86
C PHE A 180 -8.97 -2.12 -4.00
N ASN A 181 -7.69 -2.17 -3.65
CA ASN A 181 -6.56 -2.27 -4.57
C ASN A 181 -6.38 -3.72 -5.07
N GLY A 182 -7.37 -4.17 -5.82
CA GLY A 182 -7.43 -5.51 -6.40
C GLY A 182 -8.85 -6.05 -6.48
N LYS A 183 -9.29 -6.41 -7.67
CA LYS A 183 -10.59 -7.07 -7.88
C LYS A 183 -10.78 -8.32 -7.01
N VAL A 184 -9.78 -9.20 -6.97
CA VAL A 184 -9.89 -10.50 -6.28
C VAL A 184 -10.14 -10.35 -4.78
N ILE A 185 -9.53 -9.36 -4.12
CA ILE A 185 -9.76 -9.15 -2.68
C ILE A 185 -11.16 -8.67 -2.39
N TYR A 186 -11.73 -7.84 -3.27
CA TYR A 186 -13.12 -7.43 -3.11
C TYR A 186 -14.10 -8.57 -3.37
N GLU A 187 -13.84 -9.42 -4.36
CA GLU A 187 -14.68 -10.61 -4.59
C GLU A 187 -14.67 -11.57 -3.39
N LEU A 188 -13.52 -11.70 -2.71
CA LEU A 188 -13.41 -12.47 -1.47
C LEU A 188 -14.15 -11.78 -0.30
N PHE A 189 -14.02 -10.47 -0.18
CA PHE A 189 -14.71 -9.67 0.84
C PHE A 189 -16.24 -9.73 0.69
N SER A 190 -16.74 -9.49 -0.52
CA SER A 190 -18.16 -9.46 -0.84
C SER A 190 -18.80 -10.86 -0.98
N GLY A 191 -17.99 -11.88 -1.28
CA GLY A 191 -18.47 -13.22 -1.62
C GLY A 191 -19.10 -13.32 -3.02
N SER A 192 -19.00 -12.27 -3.84
CA SER A 192 -19.62 -12.18 -5.17
C SER A 192 -18.64 -11.69 -6.23
N LYS A 193 -18.90 -12.04 -7.49
CA LYS A 193 -18.15 -11.48 -8.62
C LYS A 193 -18.47 -9.99 -8.79
N CYS A 194 -17.46 -9.21 -9.17
CA CYS A 194 -17.63 -7.77 -9.36
C CYS A 194 -17.02 -7.26 -10.68
N LYS A 195 -17.39 -6.03 -11.04
CA LYS A 195 -16.63 -5.22 -11.99
C LYS A 195 -15.72 -4.26 -11.21
N VAL A 196 -14.65 -3.81 -11.85
CA VAL A 196 -13.88 -2.65 -11.36
C VAL A 196 -14.74 -1.38 -11.49
N GLY A 197 -14.45 -0.36 -10.68
CA GLY A 197 -15.23 0.87 -10.55
C GLY A 197 -15.98 0.96 -9.22
N ARG A 198 -16.90 1.92 -9.13
CA ARG A 198 -17.83 2.08 -8.00
C ARG A 198 -18.75 0.88 -7.85
N GLN A 199 -18.94 0.39 -6.63
CA GLN A 199 -19.88 -0.68 -6.32
C GLN A 199 -21.21 -0.11 -5.82
N LYS A 200 -22.29 -0.90 -5.96
CA LYS A 200 -23.65 -0.51 -5.60
C LYS A 200 -23.81 -0.33 -4.09
N ASP A 201 -23.35 -1.32 -3.34
CA ASP A 201 -23.56 -1.39 -1.90
C ASP A 201 -22.33 -0.82 -1.16
N PRO A 202 -22.53 -0.09 -0.04
CA PRO A 202 -21.43 0.39 0.79
C PRO A 202 -20.80 -0.75 1.59
N ILE A 203 -19.75 -0.45 2.36
CA ILE A 203 -19.25 -1.38 3.37
C ILE A 203 -20.38 -1.69 4.37
N PRO A 204 -20.67 -2.98 4.67
CA PRO A 204 -21.76 -3.36 5.57
C PRO A 204 -21.70 -2.60 6.90
N GLY A 205 -22.85 -2.07 7.35
CA GLY A 205 -22.95 -1.33 8.61
C GLY A 205 -22.48 0.12 8.53
N THR A 206 -22.07 0.61 7.37
CA THR A 206 -21.50 1.97 7.20
C THR A 206 -22.06 2.67 5.97
N ASN A 207 -21.77 3.97 5.85
CA ASN A 207 -22.04 4.76 4.64
C ASN A 207 -20.83 4.84 3.70
N SER A 208 -19.74 4.11 3.99
CA SER A 208 -18.52 4.18 3.21
C SER A 208 -18.71 3.54 1.83
N VAL A 209 -18.58 4.37 0.79
CA VAL A 209 -18.74 3.93 -0.60
C VAL A 209 -17.60 2.99 -0.96
N VAL A 210 -17.91 1.94 -1.71
CA VAL A 210 -16.89 1.00 -2.17
C VAL A 210 -16.46 1.31 -3.60
N TYR A 211 -15.14 1.36 -3.81
CA TYR A 211 -14.53 1.42 -5.13
C TYR A 211 -13.55 0.26 -5.32
N VAL A 212 -13.53 -0.36 -6.50
CA VAL A 212 -12.65 -1.51 -6.79
C VAL A 212 -11.76 -1.20 -7.98
N MET A 213 -10.45 -1.29 -7.82
CA MET A 213 -9.51 -1.11 -8.92
C MET A 213 -8.75 -2.39 -9.26
N PRO A 214 -8.13 -2.47 -10.46
CA PRO A 214 -7.09 -3.46 -10.69
C PRO A 214 -5.97 -3.34 -9.66
N SER A 215 -5.33 -4.44 -9.30
CA SER A 215 -4.20 -4.38 -8.38
C SER A 215 -3.07 -3.54 -8.98
N THR A 216 -2.46 -2.66 -8.20
CA THR A 216 -1.33 -1.83 -8.63
C THR A 216 -0.04 -2.63 -8.82
N SER A 217 0.02 -3.88 -8.39
CA SER A 217 1.14 -4.79 -8.63
C SER A 217 1.45 -4.93 -10.12
N GLY A 218 2.73 -4.85 -10.49
CA GLY A 218 3.21 -5.15 -11.85
C GLY A 218 3.08 -6.63 -12.24
N ARG A 219 2.66 -7.51 -11.33
CA ARG A 219 2.30 -8.91 -11.67
C ARG A 219 0.96 -9.01 -12.40
N THR A 220 0.11 -7.99 -12.32
CA THR A 220 -1.21 -7.97 -12.94
C THR A 220 -1.09 -7.87 -14.47
N GLN A 221 -1.33 -8.98 -15.15
CA GLN A 221 -1.19 -9.08 -16.62
C GLN A 221 -2.34 -8.40 -17.39
N THR A 222 -3.51 -8.26 -16.78
CA THR A 222 -4.66 -7.60 -17.41
C THR A 222 -4.48 -6.08 -17.58
N TYR A 223 -3.61 -5.48 -16.76
CA TYR A 223 -3.25 -4.05 -16.82
C TYR A 223 -1.73 -3.93 -16.62
N PRO A 224 -0.95 -4.24 -17.67
CA PRO A 224 0.50 -4.45 -17.54
C PRO A 224 1.27 -3.17 -17.25
N ARG A 225 0.75 -1.98 -17.60
CA ARG A 225 1.44 -0.69 -17.42
C ARG A 225 0.71 0.18 -16.41
N ALA A 226 1.43 1.17 -15.86
CA ALA A 226 0.80 2.21 -15.04
C ALA A 226 -0.26 3.00 -15.81
N SER A 227 0.00 3.30 -17.08
CA SER A 227 -0.95 4.01 -17.98
C SER A 227 -2.29 3.31 -18.10
N ASP A 228 -2.31 1.97 -18.02
CA ASP A 228 -3.55 1.19 -18.10
C ASP A 228 -4.38 1.26 -16.80
N LYS A 229 -3.76 1.71 -15.70
CA LYS A 229 -4.38 1.80 -14.37
C LYS A 229 -4.76 3.23 -13.98
N ILE A 230 -4.11 4.24 -14.56
CA ILE A 230 -4.39 5.68 -14.31
C ILE A 230 -5.89 6.02 -14.43
N PRO A 231 -6.65 5.52 -15.43
CA PRO A 231 -8.07 5.84 -15.56
C PRO A 231 -8.91 5.49 -14.31
N PHE A 232 -8.57 4.42 -13.59
CA PHE A 232 -9.27 4.05 -12.36
C PHE A 232 -8.97 5.00 -11.19
N PHE A 233 -7.76 5.56 -11.15
CA PHE A 233 -7.41 6.57 -10.17
C PHE A 233 -8.08 7.92 -10.51
N GLN A 234 -8.25 8.23 -11.80
CA GLN A 234 -9.01 9.41 -12.23
C GLN A 234 -10.50 9.29 -11.87
N GLU A 235 -11.10 8.12 -12.11
CA GLU A 235 -12.48 7.84 -11.67
C GLU A 235 -12.61 7.93 -10.14
N LEU A 236 -11.65 7.38 -9.39
CA LEU A 236 -11.62 7.49 -7.93
C LEU A 236 -11.50 8.94 -7.44
N LYS A 237 -10.71 9.77 -8.13
CA LYS A 237 -10.63 11.21 -7.84
C LYS A 237 -11.98 11.88 -8.04
N THR A 238 -12.65 11.64 -9.17
CA THR A 238 -13.99 12.19 -9.42
C THR A 238 -14.98 11.74 -8.35
N LEU A 239 -14.97 10.46 -8.00
CA LEU A 239 -15.83 9.90 -6.95
C LEU A 239 -15.58 10.55 -5.58
N ARG A 240 -14.32 10.84 -5.24
CA ARG A 240 -13.97 11.55 -4.01
C ARG A 240 -14.67 12.91 -3.94
N GLU A 241 -14.59 13.70 -5.01
CA GLU A 241 -15.24 15.01 -5.04
C GLU A 241 -16.78 14.89 -4.96
N GLU A 242 -17.37 13.91 -5.66
CA GLU A 242 -18.81 13.63 -5.59
C GLU A 242 -19.27 13.32 -4.16
N VAL A 243 -18.59 12.41 -3.46
CA VAL A 243 -18.98 11.97 -2.11
C VAL A 243 -18.74 13.07 -1.07
N LYS A 244 -17.69 13.88 -1.23
CA LYS A 244 -17.43 15.04 -0.37
C LYS A 244 -18.55 16.07 -0.45
N ASN A 245 -19.00 16.40 -1.66
CA ASN A 245 -20.08 17.37 -1.86
C ASN A 245 -21.39 16.91 -1.17
N ILE A 246 -21.75 15.63 -1.30
CA ILE A 246 -22.94 15.07 -0.63
C ILE A 246 -22.82 15.13 0.90
N SER A 247 -21.62 14.87 1.42
CA SER A 247 -21.36 14.88 2.86
C SER A 247 -21.47 16.29 3.45
N VAL A 248 -21.00 17.30 2.72
CA VAL A 248 -21.14 18.72 3.12
C VAL A 248 -22.60 19.13 3.14
N ASP A 249 -23.37 18.85 2.09
CA ASP A 249 -24.79 19.23 2.00
C ASP A 249 -25.63 18.64 3.14
N THR A 250 -25.36 17.38 3.51
CA THR A 250 -26.08 16.71 4.61
C THR A 250 -25.75 17.32 5.98
N SER A 251 -24.54 17.85 6.17
CA SER A 251 -24.15 18.54 7.41
C SER A 251 -24.79 19.93 7.53
N CYS A 252 -24.99 20.63 6.41
CA CYS A 252 -25.68 21.92 6.38
C CYS A 252 -27.17 21.82 6.70
N ILE A 253 -27.82 20.70 6.34
CA ILE A 253 -29.25 20.47 6.58
C ILE A 253 -29.54 20.08 8.03
N ASN A 254 -28.66 19.29 8.67
CA ASN A 254 -28.86 18.83 10.05
C ASN A 254 -28.36 19.83 11.12
N GLY A 255 -27.90 21.00 10.71
CA GLY A 255 -27.40 22.08 11.59
C GLY A 255 -28.45 23.15 11.94
N GLN A 256 -29.74 22.91 11.70
CA GLN A 256 -30.87 23.77 12.09
C GLN A 256 -31.70 23.15 13.21
#